data_AF-A0A971JZ70-F1
#
_entry.id   AF-A0A971JZ70-F1
#
_cell.length_a   1.000
_cell.length_b   1.000
_cell.length_c   1.000
_cell.angle_alpha   90.00
_cell.angle_beta   90.00
_cell.angle_gamma   90.00
#
_symmetry.space_group_name_H-M   'P 1'
#
loop_
_entity.id
_entity.type
_entity.pdbx_description
1 polymer ?
#
loop_
_entity_poly.entity_id
_entity_poly.type
_entity_poly.pdbx_seq_one_letter_code
_entity_poly.pdbx_strand_id
1 'polypeptide(L)' 'MAEHKERPSIEEMVESSVKVKVQRDRKDWVGFVESDAANFMQLNDIGKMTLDDGAGNKAKLTRRKDGSIFVESTSSNVL' A
#
# COMPACT_ATOMS: atom_id res chain seq x y z
N MET A 1 -43.06 4.75 17.68
CA MET A 1 -42.91 4.58 16.22
C MET A 1 -41.48 4.13 15.98
N ALA A 2 -41.25 2.91 15.51
CA ALA A 2 -39.90 2.38 15.29
C ALA A 2 -39.42 2.82 13.90
N GLU A 3 -38.24 3.44 13.85
CA GLU A 3 -37.57 3.86 12.62
C GLU A 3 -37.15 2.63 11.81
N HIS A 4 -37.76 2.42 10.65
CA HIS A 4 -37.43 1.33 9.75
C HIS A 4 -36.27 1.78 8.86
N LYS A 5 -35.03 1.49 9.28
CA LYS A 5 -33.85 1.76 8.45
C LYS A 5 -33.79 0.72 7.32
N GLU A 6 -34.18 1.14 6.11
CA GLU A 6 -34.08 0.30 4.92
C GLU A 6 -32.65 -0.20 4.74
N ARG A 7 -32.52 -1.52 4.52
CA ARG A 7 -31.22 -2.14 4.23
C ARG A 7 -30.89 -1.84 2.77
N PRO A 8 -29.68 -1.36 2.46
CA PRO A 8 -29.29 -1.07 1.09
C PRO A 8 -29.36 -2.32 0.23
N SER A 9 -29.67 -2.13 -1.04
CA SER A 9 -29.78 -3.18 -2.05
C SER A 9 -28.43 -3.85 -2.32
N ILE A 10 -28.47 -5.06 -2.90
CA ILE A 10 -27.26 -5.79 -3.26
C ILE A 10 -26.44 -5.00 -4.29
N GLU A 11 -27.12 -4.34 -5.22
CA GLU A 11 -26.51 -3.47 -6.22
C GLU A 11 -25.74 -2.30 -5.56
N GLU A 12 -26.36 -1.64 -4.57
CA GLU A 12 -25.71 -0.55 -3.83
C GLU A 12 -24.52 -1.04 -2.98
N MET A 13 -24.61 -2.23 -2.39
CA MET A 13 -23.49 -2.85 -1.66
C MET A 13 -22.33 -3.18 -2.61
N VAL A 14 -22.63 -3.67 -3.82
CA VAL A 14 -21.62 -4.00 -4.83
C VAL A 14 -20.97 -2.73 -5.36
N GLU A 15 -21.73 -1.69 -5.73
CA GLU A 15 -21.18 -0.42 -6.19
C GLU A 15 -20.33 0.27 -5.11
N SER A 16 -20.76 0.21 -3.85
CA SER A 16 -19.98 0.70 -2.71
C SER A 16 -18.65 -0.08 -2.58
N SER A 17 -18.68 -1.40 -2.72
CA SER A 17 -17.47 -2.23 -2.67
C SER A 17 -16.50 -1.96 -3.83
N VAL A 18 -17.03 -1.62 -5.02
CA VAL A 18 -16.24 -1.26 -6.20
C VAL A 18 -15.61 0.13 -6.01
N LYS A 19 -16.36 1.11 -5.50
CA LYS A 19 -15.83 2.44 -5.16
C LYS A 19 -14.75 2.37 -4.07
N VAL A 20 -14.94 1.53 -3.05
CA VAL A 20 -13.94 1.28 -2.00
C VAL A 20 -12.66 0.63 -2.54
N LYS A 21 -12.75 -0.23 -3.57
CA LYS A 21 -11.55 -0.81 -4.22
C LYS A 21 -10.80 0.18 -5.10
N VAL A 22 -11.50 1.12 -5.74
CA VAL A 22 -10.89 2.16 -6.60
C VAL A 22 -10.22 3.25 -5.76
N GLN A 23 -10.73 3.51 -4.55
CA GLN A 23 -10.07 4.31 -3.51
C GLN A 23 -9.29 3.46 -2.51
N ARG A 24 -8.52 2.47 -2.95
CA ARG A 24 -7.34 2.13 -2.15
C ARG A 24 -6.47 3.36 -2.18
N ASP A 25 -6.49 4.13 -1.09
CA ASP A 25 -5.71 5.35 -0.91
C ASP A 25 -4.38 5.22 -1.63
N ARG A 26 -4.16 6.03 -2.67
CA ARG A 26 -2.86 6.10 -3.33
C ARG A 26 -1.88 6.55 -2.27
N LYS A 27 -1.18 5.59 -1.67
CA LYS A 27 -0.12 5.86 -0.71
C LYS A 27 0.91 6.73 -1.40
N ASP A 28 1.47 7.68 -0.65
CA ASP A 28 2.69 8.32 -1.10
C ASP A 28 3.82 7.28 -1.24
N TRP A 29 4.92 7.70 -1.87
CA TRP A 29 6.05 6.81 -2.13
C TRP A 29 6.54 6.07 -0.88
N VAL A 30 6.65 6.79 0.25
CA VAL A 30 7.17 6.23 1.50
C VAL A 30 6.18 5.19 2.04
N GLY A 31 4.89 5.52 2.08
CA GLY A 31 3.84 4.62 2.53
C GLY A 31 3.77 3.35 1.67
N PHE A 32 3.93 3.47 0.34
CA PHE A 32 3.99 2.30 -0.55
C PHE A 32 5.20 1.40 -0.24
N VAL A 33 6.39 2.00 -0.09
CA VAL A 33 7.64 1.24 0.16
C VAL A 33 7.59 0.52 1.50
N GLU A 34 7.17 1.20 2.57
CA GLU A 34 7.15 0.65 3.93
C GLU A 34 6.04 -0.39 4.14
N SER A 35 5.05 -0.45 3.25
CA SER A 35 3.95 -1.41 3.35
C SER A 35 3.95 -2.43 2.22
N ASP A 36 3.45 -2.09 1.04
CA ASP A 36 3.25 -3.04 -0.06
C ASP A 36 4.57 -3.67 -0.52
N ALA A 37 5.62 -2.86 -0.69
CA ALA A 37 6.91 -3.37 -1.15
C ALA A 37 7.63 -4.20 -0.09
N ALA A 38 7.63 -3.75 1.17
CA ALA A 38 8.19 -4.53 2.28
C ALA A 38 7.43 -5.86 2.48
N ASN A 39 6.10 -5.85 2.41
CA ASN A 39 5.29 -7.06 2.48
C ASN A 39 5.58 -8.01 1.32
N PHE A 40 5.70 -7.49 0.09
CA PHE A 40 6.08 -8.30 -1.06
C PHE A 40 7.44 -8.98 -0.86
N MET A 41 8.43 -8.24 -0.37
CA MET A 41 9.76 -8.77 -0.04
C MET A 41 9.70 -9.85 1.04
N GLN A 42 8.84 -9.68 2.05
CA GLN A 42 8.63 -10.66 3.12
C GLN A 42 8.02 -11.96 2.58
N LEU A 43 6.91 -11.85 1.83
CA LEU A 43 6.11 -12.98 1.35
C LEU A 43 6.86 -13.86 0.34
N ASN A 44 7.78 -13.28 -0.44
CA ASN A 44 8.52 -13.98 -1.49
C ASN A 44 9.96 -14.34 -1.08
N ASP A 45 10.28 -14.27 0.21
CA ASP A 45 11.61 -14.57 0.76
C ASP A 45 12.77 -13.83 0.08
N ILE A 46 12.53 -12.58 -0.35
CA ILE A 46 13.53 -11.78 -1.07
C ILE A 46 14.51 -11.18 -0.06
N GLY A 47 15.81 -11.36 -0.30
CA GLY A 47 16.87 -10.84 0.57
C GLY A 47 17.22 -9.37 0.35
N LYS A 48 17.12 -8.88 -0.89
CA LYS A 48 17.41 -7.48 -1.25
C LYS A 48 16.57 -7.04 -2.44
N MET A 49 16.04 -5.82 -2.38
CA MET A 49 15.23 -5.22 -3.44
C MET A 49 15.59 -3.74 -3.62
N THR A 50 15.59 -3.27 -4.86
CA THR A 50 15.76 -1.86 -5.20
C THR A 50 14.60 -1.42 -6.09
N LEU A 51 14.01 -0.27 -5.78
CA LEU A 51 12.86 0.29 -6.48
C LEU A 51 13.23 1.67 -7.02
N ASP A 52 12.79 1.94 -8.23
CA ASP A 52 12.90 3.22 -8.92
C ASP A 52 11.57 3.46 -9.64
N ASP A 53 10.90 4.56 -9.32
CA ASP A 53 9.61 4.89 -9.93
C ASP A 53 9.74 5.70 -11.23
N GLY A 54 10.97 6.05 -11.63
CA GLY A 54 11.26 6.87 -12.81
C GLY A 54 10.95 8.37 -12.63
N ALA A 55 10.43 8.79 -11.48
CA ALA A 55 10.10 10.18 -11.15
C ALA A 55 11.06 10.78 -10.09
N GLY A 56 12.18 10.10 -9.83
CA GLY A 56 13.17 10.51 -8.84
C GLY A 56 12.95 9.93 -7.45
N ASN A 57 11.92 9.10 -7.24
CA ASN A 57 11.78 8.37 -5.98
C ASN A 57 12.50 7.04 -6.08
N LYS A 58 13.33 6.76 -5.08
CA LYS A 58 14.14 5.55 -5.02
C LYS A 58 14.03 4.92 -3.65
N ALA A 59 14.13 3.60 -3.61
CA ALA A 59 14.18 2.87 -2.37
C ALA A 59 15.05 1.62 -2.47
N LYS A 60 15.64 1.24 -1.35
CA LYS A 60 16.43 0.03 -1.19
C LYS A 60 15.98 -0.67 0.08
N LEU A 61 15.55 -1.92 -0.08
CA LEU A 61 15.10 -2.76 1.01
C LEU A 61 16.10 -3.91 1.17
N THR A 62 16.53 -4.16 2.40
CA THR A 62 17.46 -5.24 2.73
C THR A 62 16.93 -6.02 3.92
N ARG A 63 16.77 -7.34 3.74
CA ARG A 63 16.42 -8.23 4.86
C ARG A 63 17.66 -8.45 5.71
N ARG A 64 17.54 -8.23 7.01
CA ARG A 64 18.58 -8.48 8.00
C ARG A 64 18.54 -9.93 8.47
N LYS A 65 19.58 -10.35 9.17
CA LYS A 65 19.71 -11.71 9.70
C LYS A 65 18.63 -12.07 10.72
N ASP A 66 18.07 -11.08 11.40
CA ASP A 66 16.97 -11.22 12.37
C ASP A 66 15.58 -11.27 11.71
N GLY A 67 15.52 -11.22 10.37
CA GLY A 67 14.27 -11.19 9.61
C GLY A 67 13.64 -9.81 9.47
N SER A 68 14.15 -8.78 10.14
CA SER A 68 13.66 -7.40 9.95
C SER A 68 14.05 -6.86 8.57
N ILE A 69 13.20 -5.99 8.01
CA ILE A 69 13.45 -5.31 6.75
C ILE A 69 13.97 -3.90 7.06
N PHE A 70 15.17 -3.60 6.57
CA PHE A 70 15.71 -2.26 6.58
C PHE A 70 15.36 -1.55 5.28
N VAL A 71 14.78 -0.36 5.38
CA VAL A 71 14.34 0.47 4.26
C VAL A 71 15.16 1.76 4.23
N GLU A 72 15.80 2.03 3.10
CA GLU A 72 16.37 3.34 2.76
C GLU A 72 15.53 3.90 1.62
N SER A 73 14.85 5.03 1.82
CA SER A 73 14.04 5.65 0.77
C SER A 73 14.43 7.12 0.60
N THR A 74 14.32 7.60 -0.64
CA THR A 74 14.42 9.01 -0.98
C THR A 74 13.15 9.38 -1.71
N SER A 75 12.46 10.40 -1.19
CA SER A 75 11.29 10.99 -1.83
C SER A 75 11.70 12.34 -2.40
N SER A 76 11.49 12.54 -3.70
CA SER A 76 11.74 13.81 -4.40
C SER A 76 10.57 14.79 -4.22
N ASN A 77 9.97 14.83 -3.02
CA ASN A 77 9.10 15.95 -2.67
C ASN A 77 9.99 17.19 -2.50
N VAL A 78 10.18 17.91 -3.60
CA VAL A 78 10.58 19.32 -3.54
C VAL A 78 9.37 20.07 -2.98
N LEU A 79 9.40 20.35 -1.67
CA LEU A 79 8.55 21.38 -1.07
C LEU A 79 9.01 22.77 -1.55
#